data_AF-A0A2V6L5P6-F1
#
_entry.id   AF-A0A2V6L5P6-F1
#
_cell.length_a   1.000
_cell.length_b   1.000
_cell.length_c   1.000
_cell.angle_alpha   90.00
_cell.angle_beta   90.00
_cell.angle_gamma   90.00
#
_symmetry.space_group_name_H-M   'P 1'
#
loop_
_entity.id
_entity.type
_entity.pdbx_description
1 polymer ?
#
loop_
_entity_poly.entity_id
_entity_poly.type
_entity_poly.pdbx_seq_one_letter_code
_entity_poly.pdbx_strand_id
1 'polypeptide(L)'
;LFLKEQPENYYLIGDLALTNMGLGDKAAALALSERAMTANPTEKDPLTGPWSLEILARVAAQMGEPDRAIPALQKLLSIPYAGSLSTTMPLTPALLRLDPMFDPLRNDPRFQKLAASLAPKTDK
;
A
#
# COMPACT_ATOMS: atom_id res chain seq x y z
N LEU A 1 23.38 7.07 4.47
CA LEU A 1 24.03 6.63 5.73
C LEU A 1 23.06 5.82 6.59
N PHE A 2 21.86 6.31 6.88
CA PHE A 2 20.88 5.64 7.76
C PHE A 2 20.46 4.21 7.39
N LEU A 3 20.26 3.88 6.11
CA LEU A 3 19.83 2.53 5.72
C LEU A 3 20.95 1.46 5.83
N LYS A 4 22.21 1.88 5.87
CA LYS A 4 23.33 0.97 6.17
C LYS A 4 23.39 0.64 7.66
N GLU A 5 23.00 1.59 8.51
CA GLU A 5 22.97 1.42 9.96
C GLU A 5 21.69 0.71 10.43
N GLN A 6 20.60 0.83 9.67
CA GLN A 6 19.31 0.20 9.96
C GLN A 6 18.74 -0.49 8.69
N PRO A 7 19.33 -1.62 8.27
CA PRO A 7 18.98 -2.27 7.01
C PRO A 7 17.57 -2.84 6.96
N GLU A 8 16.89 -2.98 8.10
CA GLU A 8 15.53 -3.52 8.20
C GLU A 8 14.50 -2.47 8.64
N ASN A 9 14.87 -1.19 8.67
CA ASN A 9 13.92 -0.13 8.99
C ASN A 9 12.92 0.03 7.84
N TYR A 10 11.76 -0.59 8.01
CA TYR A 10 10.72 -0.65 6.97
C TYR A 10 10.13 0.73 6.63
N TYR A 11 10.12 1.68 7.56
CA TYR A 11 9.72 3.06 7.28
C TYR A 11 10.65 3.69 6.25
N LEU A 12 11.96 3.64 6.49
CA LEU A 12 12.95 4.21 5.58
C LEU A 12 12.95 3.51 4.21
N ILE A 13 12.75 2.19 4.19
CA ILE A 13 12.67 1.44 2.94
C ILE A 13 11.40 1.82 2.16
N GLY A 14 10.26 1.95 2.85
CA GLY A 14 9.00 2.37 2.25
C GLY A 14 9.04 3.79 1.69
N ASP A 15 9.66 4.73 2.41
CA ASP A 15 9.86 6.11 1.95
C ASP A 15 10.70 6.16 0.68
N LEU A 16 11.76 5.35 0.60
CA LEU A 16 12.55 5.22 -0.62
C LEU A 16 11.76 4.59 -1.76
N ALA A 17 10.89 3.62 -1.49
CA ALA A 17 10.02 3.04 -2.51
C ALA A 17 9.10 4.10 -3.13
N LEU A 18 8.44 4.91 -2.29
CA LEU A 18 7.60 6.03 -2.73
C LEU A 18 8.41 7.11 -3.46
N THR A 19 9.61 7.41 -2.98
CA THR A 19 10.50 8.39 -3.62
C THR A 19 10.88 7.93 -5.04
N ASN A 20 11.29 6.67 -5.20
CA ASN A 20 11.65 6.12 -6.51
C ASN A 20 10.44 6.01 -7.44
N MET A 21 9.25 5.70 -6.90
CA MET A 21 7.99 5.75 -7.65
C MET A 21 7.74 7.17 -8.19
N GLY A 22 7.93 8.21 -7.37
CA GLY A 22 7.82 9.60 -7.80
C GLY A 22 8.86 10.03 -8.84
N LEU A 23 10.06 9.42 -8.83
CA LEU A 23 11.10 9.61 -9.84
C LEU A 23 10.86 8.80 -11.12
N GLY A 24 9.87 7.91 -11.14
CA GLY A 24 9.60 7.02 -12.27
C GLY A 24 10.52 5.80 -12.37
N ASP A 25 11.38 5.55 -11.39
CA ASP A 25 12.21 4.33 -11.35
C ASP A 25 11.39 3.14 -10.84
N LYS A 26 10.67 2.53 -11.78
CA LYS A 26 9.80 1.36 -11.54
C LYS A 26 10.52 0.20 -10.87
N ALA A 27 11.74 -0.11 -11.33
CA ALA A 27 12.48 -1.26 -10.83
C ALA A 27 12.88 -1.06 -9.36
N ALA A 28 13.46 0.11 -9.04
CA ALA A 28 13.84 0.44 -7.68
C ALA A 28 12.62 0.52 -6.75
N ALA A 29 11.54 1.18 -7.20
CA ALA A 29 10.34 1.35 -6.40
C ALA A 29 9.71 0.00 -5.99
N LEU A 30 9.54 -0.91 -6.96
CA LEU A 30 8.96 -2.23 -6.69
C LEU A 30 9.87 -3.07 -5.78
N ALA A 31 11.17 -3.13 -6.08
CA ALA A 31 12.12 -3.89 -5.27
C ALA A 31 12.18 -3.40 -3.81
N LEU A 32 12.15 -2.07 -3.60
CA LEU A 32 12.13 -1.49 -2.26
C LEU A 32 10.80 -1.78 -1.54
N SER A 33 9.66 -1.70 -2.22
CA SER A 33 8.37 -2.02 -1.62
C SER A 33 8.26 -3.50 -1.17
N GLU A 34 8.81 -4.42 -1.95
CA GLU A 34 8.91 -5.85 -1.60
C GLU A 34 9.84 -6.08 -0.40
N ARG A 35 10.98 -5.37 -0.38
CA ARG A 35 11.90 -5.40 0.75
C ARG A 35 11.25 -4.88 2.03
N ALA A 36 10.46 -3.81 1.96
CA ALA A 36 9.71 -3.29 3.11
C ALA A 36 8.70 -4.31 3.65
N MET A 37 8.05 -5.08 2.78
CA MET A 37 7.15 -6.16 3.19
C MET A 37 7.89 -7.33 3.84
N THR A 38 9.08 -7.66 3.37
CA THR A 38 9.91 -8.72 3.97
C THR A 38 10.44 -8.30 5.35
N ALA A 39 10.82 -7.03 5.50
CA ALA A 39 11.28 -6.46 6.76
C ALA A 39 10.15 -6.29 7.79
N ASN A 40 8.91 -6.10 7.34
CA ASN A 40 7.74 -5.93 8.21
C ASN A 40 6.56 -6.82 7.76
N PRO A 41 6.64 -8.15 8.01
CA PRO A 41 5.62 -9.08 7.58
C PRO A 41 4.35 -8.95 8.43
N THR A 42 3.19 -8.87 7.77
CA THR A 42 1.86 -8.77 8.40
C THR A 42 1.59 -9.88 9.42
N GLU A 43 2.13 -11.07 9.19
CA GLU A 43 1.92 -12.24 10.03
C GLU A 43 2.59 -12.11 11.41
N LYS A 44 3.66 -11.31 11.51
CA LYS A 44 4.37 -11.05 12.78
C LYS A 44 3.87 -9.80 13.49
N ASP A 45 3.48 -8.78 12.74
CA ASP A 45 2.87 -7.57 13.25
C ASP A 45 1.60 -7.23 12.45
N PRO A 46 0.43 -7.69 12.90
CA PRO A 46 -0.84 -7.40 12.22
C PRO A 46 -1.24 -5.92 12.26
N LEU A 47 -0.69 -5.12 13.19
CA LEU A 47 -1.04 -3.72 13.34
C LEU A 47 -0.24 -2.84 12.37
N THR A 48 1.08 -3.02 12.34
CA THR A 48 1.98 -2.18 11.53
C THR A 48 2.48 -2.88 10.26
N GLY A 49 2.49 -4.21 10.18
CA GLY A 49 2.88 -4.96 8.98
C GLY A 49 2.09 -4.60 7.71
N PRO A 50 0.77 -4.37 7.78
CA PRO A 50 0.00 -3.89 6.63
C PRO A 50 0.45 -2.53 6.09
N TRP A 51 1.19 -1.72 6.86
CA TRP A 51 1.80 -0.48 6.40
C TRP A 51 2.68 -0.72 5.15
N SER A 52 3.56 -1.72 5.20
CA SER A 52 4.44 -2.06 4.08
C SER A 52 3.67 -2.62 2.88
N LEU A 53 2.57 -3.33 3.14
CA LEU A 53 1.68 -3.81 2.08
C LEU A 53 0.94 -2.65 1.39
N GLU A 54 0.54 -1.61 2.12
CA GLU A 54 -0.05 -0.40 1.55
C GLU A 54 0.95 0.34 0.64
N ILE A 55 2.22 0.45 1.06
CA ILE A 55 3.28 1.02 0.21
C ILE A 55 3.41 0.23 -1.10
N LEU A 56 3.45 -1.11 -1.04
CA LEU A 56 3.49 -1.93 -2.25
C LEU A 56 2.27 -1.70 -3.13
N ALA A 57 1.06 -1.64 -2.56
CA ALA A 57 -0.17 -1.43 -3.32
C ALA A 57 -0.14 -0.10 -4.10
N ARG A 58 0.33 0.97 -3.44
CA ARG A 58 0.47 2.32 -4.01
C ARG A 58 1.53 2.38 -5.11
N VAL A 59 2.71 1.81 -4.85
CA VAL A 59 3.79 1.74 -5.84
C VAL A 59 3.36 0.93 -7.06
N ALA A 60 2.76 -0.25 -6.85
CA ALA A 60 2.28 -1.09 -7.93
C ALA A 60 1.20 -0.40 -8.78
N ALA A 61 0.27 0.32 -8.14
CA ALA A 61 -0.74 1.10 -8.86
C ALA A 61 -0.09 2.13 -9.78
N GLN A 62 0.82 2.96 -9.26
CA GLN A 62 1.49 4.01 -10.04
C GLN A 62 2.42 3.47 -11.12
N MET A 63 2.99 2.28 -10.92
CA MET A 63 3.88 1.64 -11.88
C MET A 63 3.16 0.78 -12.93
N GLY A 64 1.83 0.84 -12.98
CA GLY A 64 1.02 0.11 -13.96
C GLY A 64 1.00 -1.40 -13.74
N GLU A 65 1.04 -1.85 -12.48
CA GLU A 65 1.03 -3.26 -12.07
C GLU A 65 -0.30 -3.60 -11.34
N PRO A 66 -1.46 -3.55 -12.03
CA PRO A 66 -2.77 -3.77 -11.40
C PRO A 66 -2.89 -5.15 -10.76
N ASP A 67 -2.26 -6.18 -11.34
CA ASP A 67 -2.30 -7.55 -10.82
C ASP A 67 -1.55 -7.72 -9.50
N ARG A 68 -0.65 -6.79 -9.18
CA ARG A 68 0.02 -6.71 -7.88
C ARG A 68 -0.74 -5.80 -6.92
N ALA A 69 -1.21 -4.65 -7.41
CA ALA A 69 -1.87 -3.64 -6.58
C ALA A 69 -3.22 -4.12 -6.03
N ILE A 70 -4.09 -4.66 -6.89
CA ILE A 70 -5.49 -4.95 -6.53
C ILE A 70 -5.62 -6.04 -5.45
N PRO A 71 -4.88 -7.17 -5.51
CA PRO A 71 -4.91 -8.15 -4.42
C PRO A 71 -4.41 -7.57 -3.09
N ALA A 72 -3.39 -6.70 -3.11
CA ALA A 72 -2.90 -6.03 -1.91
C ALA A 72 -3.98 -5.10 -1.31
N LEU A 73 -4.64 -4.29 -2.15
CA LEU A 73 -5.76 -3.43 -1.74
C LEU A 73 -6.92 -4.25 -1.16
N GLN A 74 -7.25 -5.39 -1.77
CA GLN A 74 -8.29 -6.28 -1.25
C GLN A 74 -7.95 -6.81 0.14
N LYS A 75 -6.70 -7.25 0.38
CA LYS A 75 -6.24 -7.69 1.70
C LYS A 75 -6.34 -6.54 2.71
N LEU A 76 -5.84 -5.36 2.37
CA LEU A 76 -5.85 -4.16 3.23
C LEU A 76 -7.28 -3.75 3.64
N LEU A 77 -8.24 -3.81 2.72
CA LEU A 77 -9.65 -3.49 3.01
C LEU A 77 -10.36 -4.54 3.88
N SER A 78 -9.77 -5.73 4.05
CA SER A 78 -10.36 -6.82 4.83
C SER A 78 -9.87 -6.89 6.28
N ILE A 79 -8.90 -6.06 6.67
CA ILE A 79 -8.27 -6.09 7.99
C ILE A 79 -8.17 -4.68 8.59
N PRO A 80 -8.26 -4.53 9.93
CA PRO A 80 -7.90 -3.28 10.59
C PRO A 80 -6.37 -3.12 10.60
N TYR A 81 -5.85 -1.90 10.39
CA TYR A 81 -4.42 -1.60 10.50
C TYR A 81 -4.17 -0.09 10.64
N ALA A 82 -2.93 0.30 10.95
CA ALA A 82 -2.51 1.71 10.94
C ALA A 82 -2.06 2.13 9.53
N GLY A 83 -2.79 3.08 8.93
CA GLY A 83 -2.54 3.56 7.56
C GLY A 83 -1.16 4.15 7.32
N SER A 84 -0.67 4.09 6.09
CA SER A 84 0.72 4.45 5.80
C SER A 84 0.98 5.95 5.63
N LEU A 85 0.08 6.67 4.95
CA LEU A 85 0.24 8.10 4.67
C LEU A 85 -0.52 9.00 5.65
N SER A 86 -1.57 8.46 6.28
CA SER A 86 -2.22 9.05 7.45
C SER A 86 -1.99 8.08 8.58
N THR A 87 -1.08 8.41 9.49
CA THR A 87 -0.45 7.52 10.50
C THR A 87 -1.43 6.85 11.50
N THR A 88 -2.73 6.95 11.26
CA THR A 88 -3.80 6.34 12.06
C THR A 88 -4.98 5.84 11.23
N MET A 89 -5.09 6.19 9.93
CA MET A 89 -6.29 5.91 9.15
C MET A 89 -6.01 4.89 8.04
N PRO A 90 -6.51 3.64 8.14
CA PRO A 90 -6.34 2.64 7.11
C PRO A 90 -7.02 3.04 5.80
N LEU A 91 -6.65 2.38 4.70
CA LEU A 91 -7.37 2.51 3.44
C LEU A 91 -8.84 2.15 3.62
N THR A 92 -9.68 2.99 3.03
CA THR A 92 -11.12 2.77 2.94
C THR A 92 -11.52 2.80 1.47
N PRO A 93 -12.69 2.24 1.10
CA PRO A 93 -13.21 2.39 -0.25
C PRO A 93 -13.35 3.86 -0.67
N ALA A 94 -13.64 4.76 0.27
CA ALA A 94 -13.67 6.20 0.01
C ALA A 94 -12.29 6.76 -0.35
N LEU A 95 -11.22 6.36 0.37
CA LEU A 95 -9.86 6.74 0.00
C LEU A 95 -9.46 6.17 -1.36
N LEU A 96 -9.84 4.93 -1.68
CA LEU A 96 -9.60 4.40 -3.03
C LEU A 96 -10.23 5.28 -4.10
N ARG A 97 -11.43 5.84 -3.86
CA ARG A 97 -12.11 6.76 -4.80
C ARG A 97 -11.46 8.14 -4.92
N LEU A 98 -10.87 8.66 -3.84
CA LEU A 98 -10.44 10.05 -3.74
C LEU A 98 -8.93 10.26 -3.93
N ASP A 99 -8.13 9.24 -3.63
CA ASP A 99 -6.66 9.35 -3.67
C ASP A 99 -6.14 9.19 -5.10
N PRO A 100 -5.42 10.19 -5.65
CA PRO A 100 -4.87 10.13 -7.02
C PRO A 100 -3.84 9.02 -7.23
N MET A 101 -3.25 8.46 -6.18
CA MET A 101 -2.33 7.34 -6.31
C MET A 101 -2.96 6.09 -6.93
N PHE A 102 -4.29 6.02 -6.96
CA PHE A 102 -5.04 4.93 -7.57
C PHE A 102 -5.67 5.29 -8.92
N ASP A 103 -5.38 6.47 -9.47
CA ASP A 103 -5.91 6.88 -10.77
C ASP A 103 -5.58 5.90 -11.92
N PRO A 104 -4.39 5.28 -11.99
CA PRO A 104 -4.09 4.26 -13.00
C PRO A 104 -5.02 3.03 -12.95
N LEU A 105 -5.68 2.77 -11.81
CA LEU A 105 -6.56 1.60 -11.61
C LEU A 105 -8.04 1.89 -11.88
N ARG A 106 -8.42 3.15 -12.16
CA ARG A 106 -9.83 3.59 -12.24
C ARG A 106 -10.69 2.83 -13.24
N ASN A 107 -10.07 2.36 -14.32
CA ASN A 107 -10.74 1.64 -15.39
C ASN A 107 -10.75 0.11 -15.18
N ASP A 108 -10.09 -0.42 -14.14
CA ASP A 108 -10.10 -1.85 -13.83
C ASP A 108 -11.39 -2.23 -13.07
N PRO A 109 -12.22 -3.16 -13.59
CA PRO A 109 -13.46 -3.56 -12.93
C PRO A 109 -13.26 -4.14 -11.51
N ARG A 110 -12.11 -4.79 -11.25
CA ARG A 110 -11.77 -5.34 -9.93
C ARG A 110 -11.55 -4.21 -8.94
N PHE A 111 -10.85 -3.15 -9.36
CA PHE A 111 -10.65 -1.96 -8.54
C PHE A 111 -11.96 -1.21 -8.27
N GLN A 112 -12.80 -1.04 -9.30
CA GLN A 112 -14.12 -0.40 -9.15
C GLN A 112 -14.98 -1.12 -8.10
N LYS A 113 -14.95 -2.45 -8.06
CA LYS A 113 -15.65 -3.25 -7.04
C LYS A 113 -15.15 -2.94 -5.62
N LEU A 114 -13.83 -2.85 -5.43
CA LEU A 114 -13.25 -2.50 -4.12
C LEU A 114 -13.66 -1.09 -3.68
N ALA A 115 -13.61 -0.13 -4.62
CA ALA A 115 -13.93 1.27 -4.38
C ALA A 115 -15.45 1.52 -4.19
N ALA A 116 -16.31 0.67 -4.75
CA ALA A 116 -17.77 0.76 -4.62
C ALA A 116 -18.30 0.17 -3.30
N SER A 117 -17.50 -0.65 -2.61
CA SER A 117 -17.89 -1.23 -1.33
C SER A 117 -18.26 -0.12 -0.34
N LEU A 118 -19.48 -0.15 0.17
CA LEU A 118 -19.85 0.68 1.32
C LEU A 118 -19.15 0.09 2.55
N ALA A 119 -18.66 0.95 3.44
CA ALA A 119 -18.12 0.50 4.72
C ALA A 119 -19.11 -0.49 5.38
N PRO A 120 -18.64 -1.50 6.13
CA PRO A 120 -19.52 -2.44 6.80
C PRO A 120 -20.60 -1.65 7.54
N LYS A 121 -21.86 -1.95 7.27
CA LYS A 121 -22.94 -1.43 8.12
C LYS A 121 -22.62 -1.93 9.51
N THR A 122 -22.36 -1.02 10.43
CA THR A 122 -22.38 -1.34 11.85
C THR A 122 -23.82 -1.71 12.17
N ASP A 123 -24.13 -3.00 12.19
CA ASP A 123 -25.34 -3.49 12.83
C ASP A 123 -25.26 -3.06 14.30
N LYS A 124 -26.20 -2.19 14.69
CA LYS A 124 -26.39 -1.74 16.07
C LYS A 124 -27.03 -2.84 16.90
#